data_AF-A0A7K6XD59-F1
#
_entry.id   AF-A0A7K6XD59-F1
#
_cell.length_a   1.000
_cell.length_b   1.000
_cell.length_c   1.000
_cell.angle_alpha   90.00
_cell.angle_beta   90.00
_cell.angle_gamma   90.00
#
_symmetry.space_group_name_H-M   'P 1'
#
loop_
_entity.id
_entity.type
_entity.pdbx_description
1 polymer ?
#
loop_
_entity_poly.entity_id
_entity_poly.type
_entity_poly.pdbx_seq_one_letter_code
_entity_poly.pdbx_strand_id
1 'polypeptide(L)'
;TLKIALSLASNLGDPSGDVSVTHTAEGMVSKSEASSLRQLINDSQSFPPLPHSPLESGTAASQVLVMGPDDFIVAVVSSLNRPFGSGIVTPSGILLNSQMLAFSWQNKTTNHSIPRLQNLLQPQKRPRSFLLPTIVRPSEGMCGTYLCLGANNGQRALSSIVQV
;
A
#
# COMPACT_ATOMS: atom_id res chain seq x y z
N THR A 1 -2.09 -1.15 17.17
CA THR A 1 -1.80 -2.05 16.03
C THR A 1 -1.56 -1.32 14.72
N LEU A 2 -2.54 -0.58 14.17
CA LEU A 2 -2.42 0.04 12.83
C LEU A 2 -1.22 1.00 12.68
N LYS A 3 -0.89 1.80 13.70
CA LYS A 3 0.29 2.69 13.70
C LYS A 3 1.61 1.94 13.44
N ILE A 4 1.76 0.74 14.03
CA ILE A 4 2.96 -0.10 13.87
C ILE A 4 3.02 -0.61 12.43
N ALA A 5 1.93 -1.21 11.94
CA ALA A 5 1.84 -1.73 10.58
C ALA A 5 2.13 -0.64 9.53
N LEU A 6 1.59 0.57 9.74
CA LEU A 6 1.81 1.71 8.86
C LEU A 6 3.26 2.19 8.84
N SER A 7 3.91 2.18 10.01
CA SER A 7 5.34 2.49 10.12
C SER A 7 6.18 1.46 9.36
N LEU A 8 5.89 0.17 9.50
CA LEU A 8 6.59 -0.89 8.77
C LEU A 8 6.36 -0.79 7.26
N ALA A 9 5.11 -0.56 6.84
CA ALA A 9 4.76 -0.35 5.42
C ALA A 9 5.44 0.88 4.80
N SER A 10 5.93 1.82 5.62
CA SER A 10 6.74 2.95 5.15
C SER A 10 8.13 2.55 4.63
N ASN A 11 8.60 1.35 4.99
CA ASN A 11 9.90 0.81 4.61
C ASN A 11 9.82 -0.13 3.38
N LEU A 12 8.63 -0.39 2.86
CA LEU A 12 8.45 -1.16 1.64
C LEU A 12 8.83 -0.34 0.40
N GLY A 13 9.14 -1.02 -0.70
CA GLY A 13 9.53 -0.43 -1.98
C GLY A 13 9.33 -1.40 -3.13
N ASP A 14 10.05 -1.22 -4.22
CA ASP A 14 10.06 -2.20 -5.31
C ASP A 14 10.94 -3.40 -4.96
N PRO A 15 10.40 -4.64 -4.91
CA PRO A 15 11.20 -5.82 -4.60
C PRO A 15 12.12 -6.28 -5.75
N SER A 16 11.92 -5.79 -6.98
CA SER A 16 12.61 -6.32 -8.17
C SER A 16 14.12 -6.05 -8.21
N GLY A 17 14.66 -5.20 -7.34
CA GLY A 17 16.10 -4.89 -7.28
C GLY A 17 16.68 -4.73 -5.88
N ASP A 18 15.91 -5.01 -4.82
CA ASP A 18 16.31 -4.80 -3.44
C ASP A 18 15.80 -5.93 -2.52
N VAL A 19 16.69 -6.87 -2.20
CA VAL A 19 16.40 -8.03 -1.33
C VAL A 19 15.95 -7.59 0.06
N SER A 20 16.36 -6.41 0.52
CA SER A 20 15.96 -5.90 1.84
C SER A 20 14.45 -5.62 1.93
N VAL A 21 13.80 -5.28 0.80
CA VAL A 21 12.35 -5.08 0.74
C VAL A 21 11.62 -6.40 0.95
N THR A 22 12.10 -7.47 0.32
CA THR A 22 11.53 -8.82 0.48
C THR A 22 11.67 -9.31 1.92
N HIS A 23 12.87 -9.21 2.50
CA HIS A 23 13.10 -9.60 3.90
C HIS A 23 12.24 -8.77 4.88
N THR A 24 12.05 -7.47 4.59
CA THR A 24 11.15 -6.61 5.39
C THR A 24 9.72 -7.13 5.32
N ALA A 25 9.23 -7.49 4.13
CA ALA A 25 7.87 -8.03 3.96
C ALA A 25 7.68 -9.36 4.68
N GLU A 26 8.70 -10.24 4.67
CA GLU A 26 8.69 -11.51 5.40
C GLU A 26 8.62 -11.31 6.92
N GLY A 27 9.40 -10.35 7.46
CA GLY A 27 9.31 -9.97 8.87
C GLY A 27 7.93 -9.45 9.27
N MET A 28 7.32 -8.61 8.43
CA MET A 28 5.98 -8.05 8.67
C MET A 28 4.87 -9.10 8.83
N VAL A 29 5.02 -10.29 8.22
CA VAL A 29 4.04 -11.39 8.34
C VAL A 29 4.44 -12.46 9.37
N SER A 30 5.60 -12.32 10.01
CA SER A 30 6.09 -13.24 11.02
C SER A 30 5.28 -13.19 12.30
N LYS A 31 4.82 -14.36 12.78
CA LYS A 31 4.08 -14.48 14.05
C LYS A 31 4.93 -14.10 15.27
N SER A 32 6.23 -14.39 15.26
CA SER A 32 7.12 -14.07 16.38
C SER A 32 7.34 -12.56 16.48
N GLU A 33 7.59 -11.90 15.34
CA GLU A 33 7.74 -10.44 15.29
C GLU A 33 6.43 -9.73 15.66
N ALA A 34 5.30 -10.21 15.14
CA ALA A 34 3.98 -9.71 15.51
C ALA A 34 3.71 -9.83 17.02
N SER A 35 4.16 -10.92 17.65
CA SER A 35 4.02 -11.11 19.10
C SER A 35 4.85 -10.10 19.90
N SER A 36 6.10 -9.86 19.49
CA SER A 36 6.96 -8.84 20.10
C SER A 36 6.41 -7.43 19.93
N LEU A 37 5.95 -7.08 18.71
CA LEU A 37 5.36 -5.76 18.43
C LEU A 37 4.03 -5.55 19.17
N ARG A 38 3.25 -6.62 19.41
CA ARG A 38 2.00 -6.53 20.18
C ARG A 38 2.24 -6.11 21.62
N GLN A 39 3.39 -6.46 22.21
CA GLN A 39 3.76 -6.02 23.57
C GLN A 39 3.93 -4.50 23.69
N LEU A 40 4.10 -3.79 22.56
CA LEU A 40 4.18 -2.32 22.52
C LEU A 40 2.80 -1.64 22.57
N ILE A 41 1.70 -2.41 22.52
CA ILE A 41 0.34 -1.87 22.59
C ILE A 41 -0.05 -1.76 24.06
N ASN A 42 -0.40 -0.55 24.48
CA ASN A 42 -0.88 -0.25 25.82
C ASN A 42 -2.33 0.24 25.73
N ASP A 43 -3.24 -0.38 26.48
CA ASP A 43 -4.67 -0.06 26.46
C ASP A 43 -4.98 1.29 27.13
N SER A 44 -4.11 1.76 28.03
CA SER A 44 -4.27 3.01 28.77
C SER A 44 -3.61 4.22 28.10
N GLN A 45 -2.67 3.99 27.18
CA GLN A 45 -1.93 5.09 26.53
C GLN A 45 -1.55 4.76 25.09
N SER A 46 -1.71 5.75 24.21
CA SER A 46 -1.17 5.69 22.85
C SER A 46 0.18 6.40 22.74
N PHE A 47 1.17 5.71 22.18
CA PHE A 47 2.45 6.31 21.85
C PHE A 47 2.39 7.05 20.49
N PRO A 48 3.23 8.08 20.28
CA PRO A 48 3.40 8.69 18.97
C PRO A 48 3.82 7.61 17.95
N PRO A 49 3.34 7.69 16.70
CA PRO A 49 3.78 6.75 15.69
C PRO A 49 5.30 6.91 15.48
N LEU A 50 5.97 5.79 15.25
CA LEU A 50 7.35 5.79 14.79
C LEU A 50 7.50 6.71 13.56
N PRO A 51 8.65 7.40 13.40
CA PRO A 51 8.86 8.26 12.25
C PRO A 51 8.66 7.47 10.96
N HIS A 52 7.62 7.82 10.21
CA HIS A 52 7.31 7.24 8.91
C HIS A 52 7.14 8.35 7.89
N SER A 53 7.57 8.11 6.65
CA SER A 53 7.30 9.04 5.56
C SER A 53 5.79 9.17 5.38
N PRO A 54 5.25 10.37 5.12
CA PRO A 54 3.84 10.52 4.79
C PRO A 54 3.53 9.61 3.60
N LEU A 55 2.54 8.74 3.79
CA LEU A 55 2.00 7.96 2.68
C LEU A 55 1.26 8.90 1.73
N GLU A 56 1.18 8.52 0.46
CA GLU A 56 0.43 9.30 -0.53
C GLU A 56 -1.01 9.54 -0.07
N SER A 57 -1.41 10.81 -0.08
CA SER A 57 -2.75 11.26 0.25
C SER A 57 -3.34 11.97 -0.95
N GLY A 58 -4.64 11.79 -1.18
CA GLY A 58 -5.34 12.37 -2.33
C GLY A 58 -5.17 11.56 -3.62
N THR A 59 -4.80 10.29 -3.51
CA THR A 59 -4.87 9.33 -4.62
C THR A 59 -6.32 9.02 -4.95
N ALA A 60 -6.68 9.05 -6.23
CA ALA A 60 -7.99 8.65 -6.72
C ALA A 60 -7.86 7.31 -7.45
N ALA A 61 -8.60 6.29 -7.02
CA ALA A 61 -8.62 4.99 -7.66
C ALA A 61 -10.05 4.52 -7.91
N SER A 62 -10.23 3.72 -8.94
CA SER A 62 -11.44 2.95 -9.21
C SER A 62 -11.18 1.48 -8.92
N GLN A 63 -12.24 0.73 -8.63
CA GLN A 63 -12.15 -0.70 -8.36
C GLN A 63 -13.18 -1.47 -9.16
N VAL A 64 -12.79 -2.67 -9.59
CA VAL A 64 -13.66 -3.66 -10.22
C VAL A 64 -13.48 -4.96 -9.46
N LEU A 65 -14.57 -5.43 -8.85
CA LEU A 65 -14.60 -6.61 -8.00
C LEU A 65 -15.64 -7.55 -8.58
N VAL A 66 -15.22 -8.75 -8.98
CA VAL A 66 -16.09 -9.75 -9.61
C VAL A 66 -15.94 -11.07 -8.87
N MET A 67 -17.06 -11.70 -8.57
CA MET A 67 -17.15 -13.05 -8.03
C MET A 67 -18.09 -13.84 -8.92
N GLY A 68 -17.54 -14.78 -9.68
CA GLY A 68 -18.29 -15.64 -10.59
C GLY A 68 -18.88 -16.87 -9.89
N PRO A 69 -19.86 -17.55 -10.51
CA PRO A 69 -20.43 -18.80 -10.01
C PRO A 69 -19.48 -20.01 -10.17
N ASP A 70 -18.36 -19.81 -10.84
CA ASP A 70 -17.32 -20.77 -11.19
C ASP A 70 -16.07 -20.65 -10.29
N ASP A 71 -16.24 -20.08 -9.10
CA ASP A 71 -15.19 -19.82 -8.10
C ASP A 71 -14.04 -18.89 -8.58
N PHE A 72 -14.18 -18.25 -9.75
CA PHE A 72 -13.27 -17.19 -10.17
C PHE A 72 -13.59 -15.88 -9.47
N ILE A 73 -12.61 -15.36 -8.74
CA ILE A 73 -12.69 -14.08 -8.03
C ILE A 73 -11.61 -13.16 -8.58
N VAL A 74 -12.03 -11.99 -9.03
CA VAL A 74 -11.15 -10.97 -9.60
C VAL A 74 -11.30 -9.68 -8.80
N ALA A 75 -10.19 -9.19 -8.26
CA ALA A 75 -10.11 -7.89 -7.60
C ALA A 75 -9.10 -7.00 -8.34
N VAL A 76 -9.57 -5.89 -8.89
CA VAL A 76 -8.73 -4.89 -9.54
C VAL A 76 -8.95 -3.55 -8.87
N VAL A 77 -7.85 -2.90 -8.48
CA VAL A 77 -7.86 -1.50 -8.03
C VAL A 77 -6.88 -0.73 -8.93
N SER A 78 -7.38 0.26 -9.66
CA SER A 78 -6.61 1.00 -10.67
C SER A 78 -6.69 2.51 -10.43
N SER A 79 -5.59 3.22 -10.70
CA SER A 79 -5.46 4.64 -10.41
C SER A 79 -4.56 5.34 -11.43
N LEU A 80 -4.79 6.63 -11.63
CA LEU A 80 -3.87 7.54 -12.32
C LEU A 80 -2.92 8.26 -11.35
N ASN A 81 -2.83 7.80 -10.09
CA ASN A 81 -2.33 8.53 -8.93
C ASN A 81 -3.29 9.66 -8.52
N ARG A 82 -3.08 10.87 -9.02
CA ARG A 82 -3.91 12.04 -8.71
C ARG A 82 -5.18 12.08 -9.57
N PRO A 83 -6.22 12.84 -9.18
CA PRO A 83 -7.33 13.16 -10.07
C PRO A 83 -6.80 13.71 -11.40
N PHE A 84 -7.27 13.14 -12.52
CA PHE A 84 -6.79 13.42 -13.88
C PHE A 84 -5.30 13.13 -14.13
N GLY A 85 -4.66 12.31 -13.29
CA GLY A 85 -3.29 11.86 -13.50
C GLY A 85 -2.27 12.99 -13.53
N SER A 86 -1.55 13.10 -14.64
CA SER A 86 -0.59 14.17 -14.91
C SER A 86 -1.22 15.40 -15.57
N GLY A 87 -2.47 15.30 -16.05
CA GLY A 87 -3.09 16.28 -16.94
C GLY A 87 -2.56 16.26 -18.38
N ILE A 88 -1.62 15.37 -18.71
CA ILE A 88 -1.05 15.24 -20.05
C ILE A 88 -1.83 14.19 -20.84
N VAL A 89 -2.37 14.59 -21.99
CA VAL A 89 -3.11 13.71 -22.90
C VAL A 89 -2.27 13.49 -24.16
N THR A 90 -2.12 12.23 -24.57
CA THR A 90 -1.43 11.90 -25.83
C THR A 90 -2.26 12.37 -27.04
N PRO A 91 -1.65 12.51 -28.23
CA PRO A 91 -2.41 12.81 -29.45
C PRO A 91 -3.55 11.80 -29.75
N SER A 92 -3.44 10.57 -29.25
CA SER A 92 -4.46 9.53 -29.35
C SER A 92 -5.57 9.61 -28.29
N GLY A 93 -5.54 10.59 -27.39
CA GLY A 93 -6.55 10.77 -26.35
C GLY A 93 -6.30 10.00 -25.05
N ILE A 94 -5.10 9.44 -24.84
CA ILE A 94 -4.76 8.69 -23.62
C ILE A 94 -4.26 9.65 -22.55
N LEU A 95 -4.94 9.68 -21.40
CA LEU A 95 -4.51 10.45 -20.24
C LEU A 95 -3.39 9.73 -19.48
N LEU A 96 -2.23 10.39 -19.35
CA LEU A 96 -1.07 9.81 -18.67
C LEU A 96 -1.18 9.94 -17.14
N ASN A 97 -0.81 8.88 -16.43
CA ASN A 97 -0.78 8.85 -14.96
C ASN A 97 0.28 9.81 -14.38
N SER A 98 0.16 10.11 -13.08
CA SER A 98 1.18 10.83 -12.30
C SER A 98 1.87 9.95 -11.26
N GLN A 99 1.99 8.64 -11.52
CA GLN A 99 2.49 7.66 -10.55
C GLN A 99 3.95 7.91 -10.13
N MET A 100 4.75 8.58 -10.97
CA MET A 100 6.12 8.97 -10.64
C MET A 100 6.22 9.90 -9.42
N LEU A 101 5.13 10.59 -9.04
CA LEU A 101 5.09 11.42 -7.83
C LEU A 101 5.15 10.60 -6.53
N ALA A 102 4.88 9.30 -6.58
CA ALA A 102 4.88 8.41 -5.43
C ALA A 102 6.28 7.98 -4.97
N PHE A 103 7.33 8.30 -5.73
CA PHE A 103 8.71 8.14 -5.28
C PHE A 103 9.10 9.14 -4.19
N SER A 104 10.12 8.78 -3.40
CA SER A 104 10.82 9.70 -2.52
C SER A 104 11.81 10.55 -3.31
N TRP A 105 11.77 11.87 -3.12
CA TRP A 105 12.63 12.84 -3.81
C TRP A 105 13.62 13.44 -2.81
N GLN A 106 14.92 13.35 -3.09
CA GLN A 106 15.98 13.79 -2.16
C GLN A 106 16.01 15.32 -1.95
N ASN A 107 15.48 16.11 -2.89
CA ASN A 107 15.66 17.57 -2.95
C ASN A 107 14.40 18.43 -2.74
N LYS A 108 13.29 17.88 -2.22
CA LYS A 108 12.13 18.73 -1.88
C LYS A 108 12.30 19.34 -0.50
N THR A 109 12.60 20.64 -0.48
CA THR A 109 12.78 21.56 0.64
C THR A 109 11.50 21.86 1.43
N THR A 110 10.48 21.02 1.38
CA THR A 110 9.19 21.31 2.01
C THR A 110 8.69 20.09 2.77
N ASN A 111 8.83 20.17 4.09
CA ASN A 111 8.33 19.27 5.14
C ASN A 111 9.13 17.97 5.36
N HIS A 112 10.12 18.04 6.26
CA HIS A 112 10.52 17.11 7.33
C HIS A 112 10.49 15.57 7.15
N SER A 113 10.22 15.02 5.97
CA SER A 113 10.21 13.58 5.77
C SER A 113 11.58 13.12 5.26
N ILE A 114 12.30 12.39 6.11
CA ILE A 114 13.52 11.67 5.75
C ILE A 114 13.23 10.81 4.51
N PRO A 115 13.91 11.02 3.37
CA PRO A 115 13.68 10.25 2.17
C PRO A 115 14.00 8.77 2.44
N ARG A 116 13.04 7.88 2.19
CA ARG A 116 13.23 6.44 2.38
C ARG A 116 13.99 5.87 1.19
N LEU A 117 15.16 5.27 1.46
CA LEU A 117 16.06 4.72 0.45
C LEU A 117 15.37 3.67 -0.44
N GLN A 118 14.51 2.84 0.16
CA GLN A 118 13.79 1.76 -0.52
C GLN A 118 12.82 2.26 -1.59
N ASN A 119 12.35 3.51 -1.51
CA ASN A 119 11.42 4.11 -2.48
C ASN A 119 12.02 5.36 -3.15
N LEU A 120 13.34 5.44 -3.28
CA LEU A 120 13.98 6.48 -4.10
C LEU A 120 13.71 6.26 -5.59
N LEU A 121 13.60 7.36 -6.34
CA LEU A 121 13.49 7.36 -7.80
C LEU A 121 14.72 6.71 -8.43
N GLN A 122 14.51 5.65 -9.21
CA GLN A 122 15.55 4.97 -9.98
C GLN A 122 14.99 4.50 -11.33
N PRO A 123 15.81 4.43 -12.39
CA PRO A 123 15.39 3.85 -13.66
C PRO A 123 14.87 2.42 -13.48
N GLN A 124 13.83 2.06 -14.24
CA GLN A 124 13.18 0.74 -14.25
C GLN A 124 12.52 0.31 -12.92
N LYS A 125 12.68 1.09 -11.85
CA LYS A 125 12.01 0.85 -10.58
C LYS A 125 10.56 1.29 -10.65
N ARG A 126 9.69 0.57 -9.95
CA ARG A 126 8.28 0.91 -9.76
C ARG A 126 8.12 1.71 -8.47
N PRO A 127 7.34 2.79 -8.47
CA PRO A 127 7.03 3.51 -7.25
C PRO A 127 6.13 2.67 -6.34
N ARG A 128 6.33 2.80 -5.03
CA ARG A 128 5.44 2.18 -4.03
C ARG A 128 3.99 2.65 -4.21
N SER A 129 3.05 1.71 -4.07
CA SER A 129 1.62 1.94 -4.22
C SER A 129 0.84 1.49 -2.97
N PHE A 130 -0.29 2.15 -2.70
CA PHE A 130 -1.30 1.74 -1.70
C PHE A 130 -2.65 1.41 -2.35
N LEU A 131 -2.61 0.85 -3.55
CA LEU A 131 -3.76 0.18 -4.15
C LEU A 131 -3.80 -1.25 -3.61
N LEU A 132 -4.84 -1.58 -2.85
CA LEU A 132 -4.95 -2.84 -2.11
C LEU A 132 -6.12 -3.69 -2.62
N PRO A 133 -6.02 -4.33 -3.79
CA PRO A 133 -6.96 -5.38 -4.17
C PRO A 133 -6.81 -6.54 -3.19
N THR A 134 -7.90 -6.95 -2.54
CA THR A 134 -7.89 -7.95 -1.47
C THR A 134 -8.98 -8.99 -1.70
N ILE A 135 -8.57 -10.27 -1.70
CA ILE A 135 -9.48 -11.41 -1.76
C ILE A 135 -9.27 -12.25 -0.50
N VAL A 136 -10.35 -12.59 0.18
CA VAL A 136 -10.36 -13.51 1.32
C VAL A 136 -11.19 -14.72 0.94
N ARG A 137 -10.67 -15.90 1.28
CA ARG A 137 -11.29 -17.20 1.05
C ARG A 137 -11.05 -18.12 2.25
N PRO A 138 -11.83 -19.21 2.37
CA PRO A 138 -11.50 -20.27 3.31
C PRO A 138 -10.06 -20.77 3.12
N SER A 139 -9.37 -21.00 4.24
CA SER A 139 -8.02 -21.55 4.26
C SER A 139 -7.98 -23.00 3.80
N GLU A 140 -9.06 -23.74 4.04
CA GLU A 140 -9.23 -25.14 3.69
C GLU A 140 -10.56 -25.35 2.96
N GLY A 141 -10.52 -26.13 1.86
CA GLY A 141 -11.69 -26.40 1.03
C GLY A 141 -12.21 -25.19 0.23
N MET A 142 -13.41 -25.34 -0.34
CA MET A 142 -14.14 -24.30 -1.07
C MET A 142 -15.44 -23.88 -0.36
N CYS A 143 -15.80 -24.54 0.74
CA CYS A 143 -16.98 -24.21 1.51
C CYS A 143 -16.64 -23.12 2.54
N GLY A 144 -17.35 -21.99 2.50
CA GLY A 144 -17.25 -20.95 3.51
C GLY A 144 -17.49 -19.56 2.95
N THR A 145 -17.07 -18.55 3.71
CA THR A 145 -17.28 -17.14 3.35
C THR A 145 -16.14 -16.63 2.49
N TYR A 146 -16.50 -16.03 1.37
CA TYR A 146 -15.59 -15.31 0.50
C TYR A 146 -15.83 -13.81 0.62
N LEU A 147 -14.77 -13.04 0.49
CA LEU A 147 -14.82 -11.59 0.52
C LEU A 147 -13.90 -11.03 -0.56
N CYS A 148 -14.40 -10.05 -1.32
CA CYS A 148 -13.65 -9.37 -2.35
C CYS A 148 -13.74 -7.87 -2.09
N LEU A 149 -12.60 -7.22 -1.86
CA LEU A 149 -12.50 -5.83 -1.45
C LEU A 149 -11.41 -5.12 -2.25
N GLY A 150 -11.52 -3.80 -2.30
CA GLY A 150 -10.46 -2.92 -2.76
C GLY A 150 -10.40 -1.68 -1.88
N ALA A 151 -9.19 -1.19 -1.65
CA ALA A 151 -8.99 0.09 -1.00
C ALA A 151 -7.85 0.87 -1.65
N ASN A 152 -7.90 2.19 -1.48
CA ASN A 152 -6.93 3.14 -1.96
C ASN A 152 -6.68 4.22 -0.88
N ASN A 153 -5.91 5.26 -1.22
CA ASN A 153 -5.69 6.44 -0.37
C ASN A 153 -4.76 6.22 0.84
N GLY A 154 -3.58 5.66 0.55
CA GLY A 154 -2.44 5.64 1.47
C GLY A 154 -2.76 5.01 2.83
N GLN A 155 -2.69 5.83 3.89
CA GLN A 155 -2.91 5.37 5.27
C GLN A 155 -4.33 4.84 5.49
N ARG A 156 -5.33 5.42 4.80
CA ARG A 156 -6.73 5.02 4.97
C ARG A 156 -7.01 3.68 4.31
N ALA A 157 -6.28 3.33 3.25
CA ALA A 157 -6.44 2.07 2.54
C ALA A 157 -6.35 0.87 3.50
N LEU A 158 -5.28 0.85 4.30
CA LEU A 158 -5.02 -0.22 5.25
C LEU A 158 -6.08 -0.28 6.35
N SER A 159 -6.46 0.85 6.94
CA SER A 159 -7.53 0.86 7.96
C SER A 159 -8.86 0.37 7.39
N SER A 160 -9.19 0.79 6.15
CA SER A 160 -10.47 0.46 5.54
C SER A 160 -10.61 -1.03 5.25
N ILE A 161 -9.54 -1.70 4.80
CA ILE A 161 -9.57 -3.16 4.61
C ILE A 161 -9.68 -3.89 5.94
N VAL A 162 -8.93 -3.47 6.97
CA VAL A 162 -8.91 -4.17 8.28
C VAL A 162 -10.22 -4.00 9.06
N GLN A 163 -10.96 -2.93 8.82
CA GLN A 163 -12.21 -2.64 9.54
C GLN A 163 -13.41 -3.46 9.04
N VAL A 164 -13.39 -3.91 7.77
CA VAL A 164 -14.46 -4.71 7.15
C VAL A 164 -14.27 -6.18 7.52
#